data_AF-A0A8I5NPM5-F1
#
_entry.id   AF-A0A8I5NPM5-F1
#
_cell.length_a   1.000
_cell.length_b   1.000
_cell.length_c   1.000
_cell.angle_alpha   90.00
_cell.angle_beta   90.00
_cell.angle_gamma   90.00
#
_symmetry.space_group_name_H-M   'P 1'
#
loop_
_entity.id
_entity.type
_entity.pdbx_description
1 polymer ?
#
loop_
_entity_poly.entity_id
_entity_poly.type
_entity_poly.pdbx_seq_one_letter_code
_entity_poly.pdbx_strand_id
1 'polypeptide(L)'
;MIILNYGGAYLGLVMFLIYLGGIMVVFGYTAAIAIEEYPETWGSGFEVLACFLVGLMMEVGLVLWVLDFDEVVVIVGFNDMGNWVVFEGEGSGLVRSDSIGAGALYDYGRWLVVVAGWTLFVGDMCL
;
A
#
# COMPACT_ATOMS: atom_id res chain seq x y z
N MET A 1 3.39 -1.35 7.98
CA MET A 1 3.18 -1.65 9.41
C MET A 1 1.90 -1.03 9.97
N ILE A 2 1.46 0.13 9.46
CA ILE A 2 0.22 0.80 9.85
C ILE A 2 -1.01 -0.14 9.75
N ILE A 3 -1.22 -0.84 8.63
CA ILE A 3 -2.41 -1.70 8.43
C ILE A 3 -2.50 -2.86 9.44
N LEU A 4 -1.36 -3.39 9.91
CA LEU A 4 -1.31 -4.47 10.90
C LEU A 4 -1.68 -3.99 12.31
N ASN A 5 -1.41 -2.71 12.62
CA ASN A 5 -1.69 -2.11 13.93
C ASN A 5 -3.18 -1.75 14.12
N TYR A 6 -3.96 -1.63 13.05
CA TYR A 6 -5.38 -1.24 13.08
C TYR A 6 -6.34 -2.44 13.04
N GLY A 7 -5.90 -3.61 13.52
CA GLY A 7 -6.72 -4.81 13.46
C GLY A 7 -6.83 -5.47 12.07
N GLY A 8 -6.44 -4.77 11.00
CA GLY A 8 -6.50 -5.13 9.56
C GLY A 8 -5.59 -6.25 9.04
N ALA A 9 -5.27 -7.29 9.83
CA ALA A 9 -4.19 -8.22 9.47
C ALA A 9 -4.46 -9.04 8.21
N TYR A 10 -5.71 -9.42 7.96
CA TYR A 10 -6.08 -10.20 6.77
C TYR A 10 -5.85 -9.38 5.49
N LEU A 11 -6.35 -8.15 5.46
CA LEU A 11 -6.20 -7.25 4.31
C LEU A 11 -4.73 -6.89 4.06
N GLY A 12 -3.98 -6.60 5.13
CA GLY A 12 -2.54 -6.33 5.04
C GLY A 12 -1.74 -7.50 4.45
N LEU A 13 -2.05 -8.74 4.89
CA LEU A 13 -1.41 -9.94 4.36
C LEU A 13 -1.80 -10.20 2.89
N VAL A 14 -3.09 -10.13 2.54
CA VAL A 14 -3.54 -10.35 1.16
C VAL A 14 -2.89 -9.35 0.19
N MET A 15 -2.83 -8.07 0.57
CA MET A 15 -2.16 -7.05 -0.24
C MET A 15 -0.66 -7.34 -0.39
N PHE A 16 0.01 -7.73 0.70
CA PHE A 16 1.42 -8.13 0.67
C PHE A 16 1.66 -9.32 -0.26
N LEU A 17 0.83 -10.37 -0.19
CA LEU A 17 0.95 -11.54 -1.05
C LEU A 17 0.71 -11.22 -2.53
N ILE A 18 -0.32 -10.43 -2.86
CA ILE A 18 -0.60 -10.07 -4.26
C ILE A 18 0.52 -9.20 -4.84
N TYR A 19 1.01 -8.24 -4.07
CA TYR A 19 2.03 -7.31 -4.53
C TYR A 19 3.41 -7.98 -4.68
N LEU A 20 3.88 -8.69 -3.65
CA LEU A 20 5.18 -9.37 -3.71
C LEU A 20 5.15 -10.67 -4.50
N GLY A 21 4.05 -11.41 -4.50
CA GLY A 21 3.95 -12.67 -5.22
C GLY A 21 3.62 -12.47 -6.70
N GLY A 22 2.66 -11.59 -7.02
CA GLY A 22 2.20 -11.40 -8.39
C GLY A 22 3.07 -10.41 -9.15
N ILE A 23 3.07 -9.16 -8.72
CA ILE A 23 3.63 -8.06 -9.51
C ILE A 23 5.16 -8.11 -9.56
N MET A 24 5.82 -8.37 -8.43
CA MET A 24 7.28 -8.46 -8.40
C MET A 24 7.85 -9.59 -9.27
N VAL A 25 7.14 -10.71 -9.41
CA VAL A 25 7.59 -11.84 -10.23
C VAL A 25 7.52 -11.49 -11.72
N VAL A 26 6.41 -10.89 -12.17
CA VAL A 26 6.26 -10.44 -13.56
C VAL A 26 7.27 -9.34 -13.89
N PHE A 27 7.47 -8.40 -12.97
CA PHE A 27 8.49 -7.37 -13.10
C PHE A 27 9.88 -8.00 -13.25
N GLY A 28 10.26 -8.92 -12.37
CA GLY A 28 11.54 -9.63 -12.44
C GLY A 28 11.74 -10.39 -13.75
N TYR A 29 10.68 -11.01 -14.29
CA TYR A 29 10.73 -11.68 -15.59
C TYR A 29 10.97 -10.68 -16.75
N THR A 30 10.24 -9.56 -16.78
CA THR A 30 10.45 -8.53 -17.82
C THR A 30 11.80 -7.83 -17.69
N ALA A 31 12.26 -7.56 -16.47
CA ALA A 31 13.55 -6.95 -16.18
C ALA A 31 14.72 -7.86 -16.60
N ALA A 32 14.58 -9.18 -16.47
CA ALA A 32 15.57 -10.13 -16.94
C ALA A 32 15.71 -10.15 -18.47
N ILE A 33 14.60 -9.96 -19.20
CA ILE A 33 14.60 -9.90 -20.67
C ILE A 33 15.12 -8.55 -21.19
N ALA A 34 14.89 -7.47 -20.44
CA ALA A 34 15.32 -6.11 -20.78
C ALA A 34 16.69 -5.72 -20.16
N ILE A 35 17.49 -6.70 -19.74
CA ILE A 35 18.74 -6.42 -19.04
C ILE A 35 19.79 -5.89 -20.03
N GLU A 36 20.25 -4.65 -19.79
CA GLU A 36 21.35 -4.04 -20.54
C GLU A 36 22.71 -4.54 -20.01
N GLU A 37 23.75 -4.56 -20.85
CA GLU A 37 25.10 -5.08 -20.48
C GLU A 37 25.75 -4.31 -19.31
N TYR A 38 25.30 -3.07 -19.03
CA TYR A 38 25.73 -2.26 -17.89
C TYR A 38 24.52 -1.67 -17.16
N PRO A 39 23.98 -2.34 -16.12
CA PRO A 39 22.88 -1.76 -15.37
C PRO A 39 23.35 -0.50 -14.65
N GLU A 40 22.61 0.60 -14.80
CA GLU A 40 22.85 1.80 -14.00
C GLU A 40 22.72 1.46 -12.52
N THR A 41 23.82 1.59 -11.79
CA THR A 41 23.87 1.37 -10.35
C THR A 41 23.40 2.61 -9.60
N TRP A 42 22.98 2.42 -8.35
CA TRP A 42 22.48 3.47 -7.47
C TRP A 42 23.46 4.66 -7.29
N GLY A 43 24.75 4.46 -7.60
CA GLY A 43 25.80 5.48 -7.50
C GLY A 43 26.50 5.84 -8.82
N SER A 44 26.16 5.24 -9.96
CA SER A 44 26.85 5.54 -11.23
C SER A 44 26.29 6.78 -11.94
N GLY A 45 24.99 7.07 -11.77
CA GLY A 45 24.34 8.24 -12.34
C GLY A 45 24.35 9.40 -11.35
N PHE A 46 25.01 10.51 -11.71
CA PHE A 46 24.88 11.77 -10.96
C PHE A 46 23.40 12.19 -10.81
N GLU A 47 22.59 11.87 -11.83
CA GLU A 47 21.15 12.10 -11.85
C GLU A 47 20.39 11.29 -10.79
N VAL A 48 20.73 10.00 -10.62
CA VAL A 48 20.09 9.12 -9.62
C VAL A 48 20.38 9.61 -8.21
N LEU A 49 21.63 9.99 -7.93
CA LEU A 49 22.03 10.55 -6.64
C LEU A 49 21.32 11.90 -6.38
N ALA A 50 21.23 12.75 -7.40
CA ALA A 50 20.55 14.04 -7.30
C ALA A 50 19.05 13.87 -7.03
N CYS A 51 18.37 12.96 -7.76
CA CYS A 51 16.96 12.64 -7.53
C CYS A 51 16.72 12.09 -6.11
N PHE A 52 17.60 11.21 -5.63
CA PHE A 52 17.51 10.66 -4.28
C PHE A 52 17.67 11.76 -3.20
N LEU A 53 18.66 12.64 -3.36
CA LEU A 53 18.86 13.77 -2.44
C LEU A 53 17.68 14.75 -2.47
N VAL A 54 17.16 15.09 -3.65
CA VAL A 54 15.98 15.97 -3.78
C VAL A 54 14.75 15.34 -3.13
N GLY A 55 14.52 14.04 -3.33
CA GLY A 55 13.44 13.31 -2.67
C GLY A 55 13.53 13.38 -1.16
N LEU A 56 14.72 13.11 -0.60
CA LEU A 56 14.97 13.19 0.84
C LEU A 56 14.74 14.61 1.37
N MET A 57 15.26 15.63 0.66
CA MET A 57 15.05 17.03 1.05
C MET A 57 13.58 17.45 1.04
N MET A 58 12.79 16.95 0.08
CA MET A 58 11.35 17.19 0.04
C MET A 58 10.61 16.50 1.18
N GLU A 59 10.95 15.26 1.52
CA GLU A 59 10.34 14.55 2.65
C GLU A 59 10.63 15.24 3.98
N VAL A 60 11.90 15.56 4.24
CA VAL A 60 12.30 16.29 5.46
C VAL A 60 11.69 17.69 5.48
N GLY A 61 11.65 18.36 4.32
CA GLY A 61 10.99 19.65 4.16
C GLY A 61 9.51 19.59 4.52
N LEU A 62 8.77 18.59 4.02
CA LEU A 62 7.36 18.40 4.34
C LEU A 62 7.13 18.09 5.82
N VAL A 63 7.96 17.23 6.42
CA VAL A 63 7.85 16.91 7.85
C VAL A 63 8.10 18.15 8.71
N LEU A 64 9.17 18.91 8.43
CA LEU A 64 9.46 20.15 9.14
C LEU A 64 8.37 21.21 8.92
N TRP A 65 7.83 21.31 7.70
CA TRP A 65 6.72 22.23 7.41
C TRP A 65 5.44 21.84 8.17
N VAL A 66 5.10 20.56 8.24
CA VAL A 66 3.96 20.10 9.05
C VAL A 66 4.17 20.37 10.54
N LEU A 67 5.41 20.28 11.04
CA LEU A 67 5.76 20.56 12.43
C LEU A 67 5.81 22.06 12.78
N ASP A 68 6.26 22.91 11.86
CA ASP A 68 6.34 24.37 12.07
C ASP A 68 4.96 25.05 11.95
N PHE A 69 4.00 24.47 11.23
CA PHE A 69 2.65 25.01 11.03
C PHE A 69 1.68 24.65 12.18
N ASP A 70 2.18 24.32 13.37
CA ASP A 70 1.39 23.95 14.55
C ASP A 70 0.28 24.97 14.89
N GLU A 71 0.41 26.24 14.49
CA GLU A 71 -0.64 27.27 14.68
C GLU A 71 -1.70 27.35 13.56
N VAL A 72 -1.47 26.77 12.37
CA VAL A 72 -2.44 26.80 11.23
C VAL A 72 -3.05 25.40 10.97
N VAL A 73 -2.80 24.41 11.83
CA VAL A 73 -3.52 23.12 11.85
C VAL A 73 -4.92 23.24 12.47
N VAL A 74 -5.44 24.44 12.73
CA VAL A 74 -6.82 24.60 13.23
C VAL A 74 -7.86 24.49 12.11
N ILE A 75 -7.49 24.63 10.83
CA ILE A 75 -8.44 24.61 9.70
C ILE A 75 -8.57 23.21 9.07
N VAL A 76 -7.56 22.35 9.22
CA VAL A 76 -7.64 20.94 8.83
C VAL A 76 -7.49 20.13 10.10
N GLY A 77 -8.62 19.71 10.68
CA GLY A 77 -8.73 19.06 11.99
C GLY A 77 -7.94 17.75 12.12
N PHE A 78 -6.62 17.87 12.24
CA PHE A 78 -5.67 16.80 12.55
C PHE A 78 -5.13 16.92 13.99
N ASN A 79 -5.48 17.97 14.74
CA ASN A 79 -4.91 18.22 16.07
C ASN A 79 -5.38 17.25 17.17
N ASP A 80 -6.23 16.29 16.83
CA ASP A 80 -6.67 15.22 17.72
C ASP A 80 -6.36 13.82 17.11
N MET A 81 -5.71 13.77 15.93
CA MET A 81 -5.35 12.53 15.23
C MET A 81 -4.06 11.86 15.71
N GLY A 82 -3.32 12.45 16.66
CA GLY A 82 -2.16 11.78 17.25
C GLY A 82 -2.54 10.66 18.23
N ASN A 83 -3.71 10.77 18.85
CA ASN A 83 -4.18 9.87 19.90
C ASN A 83 -5.60 9.33 19.67
N TRP A 84 -6.41 9.98 18.83
CA TRP A 84 -7.75 9.49 18.48
C TRP A 84 -7.78 8.44 17.37
N VAL A 85 -6.61 8.06 16.83
CA VAL A 85 -6.54 7.10 15.72
C VAL A 85 -7.16 5.74 16.10
N VAL A 86 -7.28 5.50 17.40
CA VAL A 86 -8.10 4.44 18.00
C VAL A 86 -9.51 5.00 18.28
N PHE A 87 -10.25 5.38 17.24
CA PHE A 87 -11.69 5.55 17.40
C PHE A 87 -12.28 4.14 17.53
N GLU A 88 -12.84 3.88 18.71
CA GLU A 88 -13.42 2.62 19.17
C GLU A 88 -12.40 1.50 19.39
N GLY A 89 -11.99 1.39 20.66
CA GLY A 89 -11.44 0.17 21.20
C GLY A 89 -12.29 -1.00 20.75
N GLU A 90 -11.61 -1.97 20.15
CA GLU A 90 -12.08 -3.30 19.86
C GLU A 90 -12.83 -3.85 21.09
N GLY A 91 -14.14 -3.64 21.11
CA GLY A 91 -15.05 -4.40 21.93
C GLY A 91 -14.70 -5.86 21.69
N SER A 92 -14.54 -6.61 22.77
CA SER A 92 -14.09 -8.00 22.83
C SER A 92 -15.02 -8.98 22.09
N GLY A 93 -15.20 -8.78 20.80
CA GLY A 93 -15.73 -9.74 19.86
C GLY A 93 -14.61 -10.70 19.52
N LEU A 94 -14.71 -11.94 19.98
CA LEU A 94 -13.80 -13.05 19.73
C LEU A 94 -13.60 -13.39 18.23
N VAL A 95 -14.15 -12.61 17.31
CA VAL A 95 -14.08 -12.82 15.87
C VAL A 95 -13.59 -11.54 15.20
N ARG A 96 -12.40 -11.62 14.61
CA ARG A 96 -11.75 -10.53 13.88
C ARG A 96 -12.65 -10.11 12.70
N SER A 97 -13.12 -8.87 12.71
CA SER A 97 -14.10 -8.34 11.74
C SER A 97 -13.64 -8.52 10.27
N ASP A 98 -12.33 -8.40 10.01
CA ASP A 98 -11.76 -8.50 8.66
C ASP A 98 -12.06 -9.81 7.95
N SER A 99 -12.03 -10.94 8.66
CA SER A 99 -12.24 -12.26 8.04
C SER A 99 -13.73 -12.53 7.78
N ILE A 100 -14.62 -11.94 8.60
CA ILE A 100 -16.07 -11.99 8.38
C ILE A 100 -16.44 -11.20 7.12
N GLY A 101 -15.86 -10.01 6.94
CA GLY A 101 -16.08 -9.17 5.75
C GLY A 101 -15.66 -9.87 4.45
N ALA A 102 -14.52 -10.57 4.47
CA ALA A 102 -14.07 -11.38 3.33
C ALA A 102 -15.03 -12.54 3.01
N GLY A 103 -15.59 -13.18 4.05
CA GLY A 103 -16.60 -14.24 3.90
C GLY A 103 -17.91 -13.72 3.30
N ALA A 104 -18.35 -12.51 3.68
CA ALA A 104 -19.58 -11.90 3.18
C ALA A 104 -19.57 -11.64 1.66
N LEU A 105 -18.39 -11.53 1.03
CA LEU A 105 -18.27 -11.42 -0.43
C LEU A 105 -18.78 -12.67 -1.16
N TYR A 106 -18.72 -13.86 -0.54
CA TYR A 106 -19.22 -15.08 -1.17
C TYR A 106 -20.74 -15.20 -1.11
N ASP A 107 -21.37 -14.67 -0.05
CA ASP A 107 -22.83 -14.71 0.11
C ASP A 107 -23.52 -13.51 -0.55
N TYR A 108 -23.17 -12.29 -0.14
CA TYR A 108 -23.78 -11.06 -0.64
C TYR A 108 -23.12 -10.55 -1.92
N GLY A 109 -21.81 -10.78 -2.07
CA GLY A 109 -20.99 -10.27 -3.17
C GLY A 109 -20.84 -11.20 -4.37
N ARG A 110 -21.75 -12.17 -4.57
CA ARG A 110 -21.65 -13.18 -5.65
C ARG A 110 -21.38 -12.57 -7.03
N TRP A 111 -21.98 -11.42 -7.33
CA TRP A 111 -21.72 -10.67 -8.57
C TRP A 111 -20.27 -10.19 -8.69
N LEU A 112 -19.67 -9.70 -7.61
CA LEU A 112 -18.26 -9.29 -7.61
C LEU A 112 -17.34 -10.48 -7.87
N VAL A 113 -17.65 -11.66 -7.31
CA VAL A 113 -16.88 -12.89 -7.56
C VAL A 113 -16.96 -13.30 -9.02
N VAL A 114 -18.14 -13.23 -9.65
CA VAL A 114 -18.31 -13.55 -11.07
C VAL A 114 -17.54 -12.57 -11.95
N VAL A 115 -17.61 -11.26 -11.68
CA VAL A 115 -16.88 -10.25 -12.46
C VAL A 115 -15.37 -10.41 -12.29
N ALA A 116 -14.88 -10.61 -11.06
CA ALA A 116 -13.46 -10.83 -10.81
C ALA A 116 -12.94 -12.09 -11.53
N GLY A 117 -13.67 -13.20 -11.42
CA GLY A 117 -13.35 -14.44 -12.14
C GLY A 117 -13.37 -14.27 -13.66
N TRP A 118 -14.35 -13.52 -14.19
CA TRP A 118 -14.43 -13.23 -15.63
C TRP A 118 -13.24 -12.38 -16.11
N THR A 119 -12.86 -11.35 -15.37
CA THR A 119 -11.71 -10.51 -15.73
C THR A 119 -10.39 -11.28 -15.74
N LEU A 120 -10.20 -12.19 -14.78
CA LEU A 120 -9.03 -13.08 -14.76
C LEU A 120 -9.05 -14.03 -15.96
N PHE A 121 -10.19 -14.66 -16.24
CA PHE A 121 -10.32 -15.60 -17.36
C PHE A 121 -10.10 -14.94 -18.73
N VAL A 122 -10.65 -13.75 -18.95
CA VAL A 122 -10.40 -12.98 -20.18
C VAL A 122 -8.93 -12.56 -20.25
N GLY A 123 -8.32 -12.19 -19.11
CA GLY A 123 -6.90 -11.85 -19.03
C GLY A 123 -5.97 -12.96 -19.54
N ASP A 124 -6.18 -14.21 -19.09
CA ASP A 124 -5.40 -15.37 -19.58
C ASP A 124 -5.61 -15.66 -21.06
N MET A 125 -6.78 -15.34 -21.62
CA MET A 125 -7.05 -15.53 -23.05
C MET A 125 -6.40 -14.44 -23.93
N CYS A 126 -6.06 -13.30 -23.34
CA CYS A 126 -5.45 -12.17 -24.06
C CYS A 126 -3.92 -12.17 -24.04
N LEU A 127 -3.28 -13.00 -23.21
CA LEU A 127 -1.83 -13.23 -23.18
C LEU A 127 -1.41 -14.26 -24.25
#